data_AF-L7VN16-F1
#
_entry.id   AF-L7VN16-F1
#
_cell.length_a   1.000
_cell.length_b   1.000
_cell.length_c   1.000
_cell.angle_alpha   90.00
_cell.angle_beta   90.00
_cell.angle_gamma   90.00
#
_symmetry.space_group_name_H-M   'P 1'
#
loop_
_entity.id
_entity.type
_entity.pdbx_description
1 polymer ?
#
loop_
_entity_poly.entity_id
_entity_poly.type
_entity_poly.pdbx_seq_one_letter_code
_entity_poly.pdbx_strand_id
1 'polypeptide(L)'
;MQELNDKLNHPDKNTRLEALKELYRLYLEGKITKDAVDFEYVNNHIHTTYSFSPYSPAKALWMAFKSGLQTAGIMDHDSVGGVFEFIEAGKILNMATTVGMELRIDMSGTSLKDKRINNPDQKGIAYVAMHGIPHTQLGRVESFIKPYQEARNIRNRAMVENINGIMNKYGISLDFDKDIVPVSMAHDGGTITERHLLYALSEKITAMTGKGTKTVNFIRNDLQIPLSPKLEAYLSDEGNPFYEYDLLGVLKSHMVEKFYIPATSECPPVEAFIEICKETGAIPAYAYLGDVGDSVTGDKKSQKFEDDYIDLLFEELKRLGFKAVTYMPSRNTKEQLRKVKALCEEYEMFQISGEDINTPRQKFICEALKDPEFKNLTDATWALIGHEIAATEDLRRAMFSEESDKIFMDLDERIQYYKNIATKTWRRERV
;
A
#
# COMPACT_ATOMS: atom_id res chain seq x y z
N MET A 1 28.69 3.58 -2.08
CA MET A 1 27.43 3.25 -2.79
C MET A 1 26.56 2.27 -2.02
N GLN A 2 27.05 1.08 -1.66
CA GLN A 2 26.29 0.13 -0.86
C GLN A 2 25.90 0.72 0.51
N GLU A 3 26.88 1.28 1.23
CA GLU A 3 26.65 1.90 2.54
C GLU A 3 25.57 3.00 2.53
N LEU A 4 25.52 3.83 1.48
CA LEU A 4 24.47 4.85 1.32
C LEU A 4 23.10 4.21 1.06
N ASN A 5 23.05 3.13 0.28
CA ASN A 5 21.81 2.39 0.04
C ASN A 5 21.28 1.69 1.29
N ASP A 6 22.17 1.25 2.18
CA ASP A 6 21.81 0.64 3.45
C ASP A 6 21.29 1.70 4.44
N LYS A 7 21.94 2.87 4.47
CA LYS A 7 21.51 4.03 5.29
C LYS A 7 20.12 4.55 4.96
N LEU A 8 19.62 4.32 3.75
CA LEU A 8 18.25 4.68 3.38
C LEU A 8 17.18 3.93 4.20
N ASN A 9 17.50 2.80 4.83
CA ASN A 9 16.60 2.09 5.76
C ASN A 9 17.03 2.24 7.23
N HIS A 10 17.91 3.19 7.54
CA HIS A 10 18.35 3.43 8.91
C HIS A 10 17.18 3.82 9.82
N PRO A 11 17.14 3.44 11.12
CA PRO A 11 16.05 3.81 12.03
C PRO A 11 15.82 5.31 12.19
N ASP A 12 16.91 6.10 12.17
CA ASP A 12 16.84 7.57 12.23
C ASP A 12 16.50 8.20 10.86
N LYS A 13 15.44 9.00 10.84
CA LYS A 13 14.92 9.70 9.65
C LYS A 13 15.96 10.63 9.01
N ASN A 14 16.72 11.39 9.80
CA ASN A 14 17.68 12.34 9.26
C ASN A 14 18.80 11.62 8.51
N THR A 15 19.27 10.50 9.04
CA THR A 15 20.26 9.64 8.39
C THR A 15 19.76 9.14 7.04
N ARG A 16 18.48 8.77 6.93
CA ARG A 16 17.86 8.35 5.65
C ARG A 16 17.86 9.49 4.63
N LEU A 17 17.42 10.67 5.03
CA LEU A 17 17.33 11.84 4.14
C LEU A 17 18.70 12.37 3.71
N GLU A 18 19.71 12.36 4.58
CA GLU A 18 21.08 12.73 4.22
C GLU A 18 21.70 11.73 3.25
N ALA A 19 21.47 10.43 3.45
CA ALA A 19 21.88 9.42 2.48
C ALA A 19 21.18 9.60 1.12
N LEU A 20 19.90 9.99 1.13
CA LEU A 20 19.15 10.29 -0.09
C LEU A 20 19.72 11.49 -0.85
N LYS A 21 20.02 12.59 -0.14
CA LYS A 21 20.64 13.79 -0.74
C LYS A 21 21.97 13.45 -1.39
N GLU A 22 22.80 12.66 -0.71
CA GLU A 22 24.11 12.24 -1.25
C GLU A 22 23.97 11.34 -2.48
N LEU A 23 23.03 10.38 -2.46
CA LEU A 23 22.71 9.55 -3.62
C LEU A 23 22.22 10.38 -4.80
N TYR A 24 21.37 11.38 -4.56
CA TYR A 24 20.89 12.27 -5.61
C TYR A 24 22.00 13.15 -6.17
N ARG A 25 22.89 13.68 -5.33
CA ARG A 25 24.09 14.42 -5.75
C ARG A 25 24.96 13.57 -6.68
N LEU A 26 25.20 12.32 -6.32
CA LEU A 26 25.97 11.38 -7.16
C LEU A 26 25.27 11.06 -8.48
N TYR A 27 23.94 11.04 -8.52
CA TYR A 27 23.17 10.96 -9.76
C TYR A 27 23.37 12.20 -10.64
N LEU A 28 23.28 13.41 -10.07
CA LEU A 28 23.50 14.67 -10.80
C LEU A 28 24.94 14.77 -11.37
N GLU A 29 25.92 14.17 -10.69
CA GLU A 29 27.31 14.06 -11.16
C GLU A 29 27.52 12.97 -12.22
N GLY A 30 26.49 12.22 -12.60
CA GLY A 30 26.58 11.13 -13.57
C GLY A 30 27.27 9.86 -13.05
N LYS A 31 27.51 9.77 -11.73
CA LYS A 31 28.11 8.58 -11.08
C LYS A 31 27.09 7.47 -10.83
N ILE A 32 25.81 7.82 -10.84
CA ILE A 32 24.68 6.89 -10.75
C ILE A 32 23.77 7.18 -11.93
N THR A 33 23.28 6.14 -12.58
CA THR A 33 22.25 6.25 -13.60
C THR A 33 20.92 5.71 -13.09
N LYS A 34 19.82 6.27 -13.57
CA LYS A 34 18.49 5.63 -13.46
C LYS A 34 18.35 4.57 -14.53
N ASP A 35 17.42 3.65 -14.31
CA ASP A 35 17.12 2.60 -15.28
C ASP A 35 16.46 3.26 -16.50
N ALA A 36 16.85 2.82 -17.69
CA ALA A 36 16.26 3.34 -18.92
C ALA A 36 14.82 2.82 -19.04
N VAL A 37 13.88 3.74 -19.25
CA VAL A 37 12.46 3.44 -19.46
C VAL A 37 11.99 4.02 -20.78
N ASP A 38 11.09 3.32 -21.44
CA ASP A 38 10.49 3.64 -22.74
C ASP A 38 9.07 4.23 -22.63
N PHE A 39 8.58 4.41 -21.40
CA PHE A 39 7.23 4.87 -21.10
C PHE A 39 7.19 5.77 -19.86
N GLU A 40 6.12 6.56 -19.74
CA GLU A 40 5.81 7.33 -18.54
C GLU A 40 5.13 6.45 -17.49
N TYR A 41 5.96 5.81 -16.66
CA TYR A 41 5.46 5.02 -15.55
C TYR A 41 5.11 5.88 -14.35
N VAL A 42 3.96 5.60 -13.75
CA VAL A 42 3.43 6.24 -12.54
C VAL A 42 3.00 5.18 -11.54
N ASN A 43 3.06 5.49 -10.25
CA ASN A 43 2.49 4.64 -9.20
C ASN A 43 2.05 5.49 -8.01
N ASN A 44 0.86 5.24 -7.46
CA ASN A 44 0.31 5.99 -6.32
C ASN A 44 0.10 5.14 -5.05
N HIS A 45 0.57 3.88 -5.03
CA HIS A 45 0.29 2.93 -3.95
C HIS A 45 1.54 2.16 -3.52
N ILE A 46 2.39 2.83 -2.73
CA ILE A 46 3.61 2.25 -2.20
C ILE A 46 3.52 2.18 -0.69
N HIS A 47 3.71 0.98 -0.13
CA HIS A 47 3.83 0.79 1.31
C HIS A 47 5.28 1.00 1.76
N THR A 48 5.44 1.50 2.97
CA THR A 48 6.72 1.74 3.62
C THR A 48 6.83 0.96 4.94
N THR A 49 7.94 1.13 5.64
CA THR A 49 8.15 0.61 7.01
C THR A 49 7.13 1.15 8.02
N TYR A 50 6.33 2.17 7.68
CA TYR A 50 5.24 2.67 8.52
C TYR A 50 3.98 1.80 8.50
N SER A 51 3.93 0.75 7.67
CA SER A 51 2.87 -0.27 7.79
C SER A 51 3.34 -1.70 7.57
N PHE A 52 4.14 -1.96 6.54
CA PHE A 52 5.01 -3.13 6.37
C PHE A 52 5.63 -3.10 4.97
N SER A 53 6.94 -2.91 4.88
CA SER A 53 7.68 -2.90 3.62
C SER A 53 9.17 -3.03 3.92
N PRO A 54 9.99 -3.58 3.01
CA PRO A 54 11.45 -3.49 3.13
C PRO A 54 12.00 -2.07 2.92
N TYR A 55 11.15 -1.09 2.63
CA TYR A 55 11.57 0.26 2.26
C TYR A 55 11.02 1.28 3.26
N SER A 56 11.89 2.08 3.87
CA SER A 56 11.49 3.35 4.48
C SER A 56 10.88 4.30 3.43
N PRO A 57 10.22 5.39 3.83
CA PRO A 57 9.74 6.39 2.87
C PRO A 57 10.84 6.93 1.94
N ALA A 58 12.02 7.31 2.48
CA ALA A 58 13.13 7.75 1.64
C ALA A 58 13.67 6.64 0.71
N LYS A 59 13.75 5.39 1.19
CA LYS A 59 14.17 4.26 0.36
C LYS A 59 13.16 3.99 -0.75
N ALA A 60 11.87 4.03 -0.45
CA ALA A 60 10.80 3.80 -1.39
C ALA A 60 10.86 4.80 -2.55
N LEU A 61 11.03 6.10 -2.27
CA LEU A 61 11.23 7.10 -3.32
C LEU A 61 12.53 6.90 -4.10
N TRP A 62 13.64 6.57 -3.43
CA TRP A 62 14.88 6.29 -4.14
C TRP A 62 14.74 5.14 -5.13
N MET A 63 14.06 4.06 -4.72
CA MET A 63 13.80 2.90 -5.58
C MET A 63 12.88 3.28 -6.73
N ALA A 64 11.79 4.01 -6.47
CA ALA A 64 10.88 4.52 -7.49
C ALA A 64 11.61 5.37 -8.55
N PHE A 65 12.42 6.32 -8.09
CA PHE A 65 13.26 7.18 -8.94
C PHE A 65 14.26 6.37 -9.75
N LYS A 66 14.99 5.45 -9.11
CA LYS A 66 15.99 4.60 -9.77
C LYS A 66 15.38 3.71 -10.84
N SER A 67 14.18 3.20 -10.62
CA SER A 67 13.42 2.40 -11.59
C SER A 67 12.78 3.22 -12.71
N GLY A 68 12.88 4.55 -12.68
CA GLY A 68 12.42 5.43 -13.75
C GLY A 68 10.96 5.87 -13.65
N LEU A 69 10.31 5.71 -12.50
CA LEU A 69 8.97 6.28 -12.26
C LEU A 69 9.03 7.82 -12.34
N GLN A 70 7.99 8.43 -12.91
CA GLN A 70 7.82 9.89 -12.91
C GLN A 70 7.14 10.41 -11.65
N THR A 71 6.24 9.60 -11.09
CA THR A 71 5.50 9.92 -9.88
C THR A 71 5.50 8.72 -8.92
N ALA A 72 5.35 9.00 -7.63
CA ALA A 72 5.26 7.99 -6.59
C ALA A 72 4.24 8.41 -5.51
N GLY A 73 3.46 7.48 -4.99
CA GLY A 73 2.52 7.75 -3.90
C GLY A 73 2.66 6.80 -2.74
N ILE A 74 2.66 7.34 -1.53
CA ILE A 74 2.68 6.58 -0.27
C ILE A 74 1.26 6.20 0.14
N MET A 75 1.07 4.96 0.57
CA MET A 75 -0.24 4.38 0.88
C MET A 75 -0.15 3.36 2.02
N ASP A 76 0.49 3.75 3.14
CA ASP A 76 0.66 2.86 4.27
C ASP A 76 -0.67 2.43 4.90
N HIS A 77 -0.72 1.19 5.41
CA HIS A 77 -1.91 0.68 6.08
C HIS A 77 -2.17 1.38 7.43
N ASP A 78 -3.36 1.94 7.59
CA ASP A 78 -3.86 2.63 8.77
C ASP A 78 -2.86 3.66 9.35
N SER A 79 -2.00 4.27 8.53
CA SER A 79 -0.99 5.22 8.99
C SER A 79 -0.68 6.30 7.95
N VAL A 80 -0.43 7.52 8.44
CA VAL A 80 0.16 8.63 7.69
C VAL A 80 1.54 9.05 8.24
N GLY A 81 2.11 8.29 9.18
CA GLY A 81 3.34 8.67 9.89
C GLY A 81 4.55 8.89 8.97
N GLY A 82 4.66 8.07 7.91
CA GLY A 82 5.75 8.17 6.93
C GLY A 82 5.60 9.30 5.91
N VAL A 83 4.45 10.00 5.87
CA VAL A 83 4.11 10.93 4.80
C VAL A 83 5.04 12.15 4.76
N PHE A 84 5.40 12.72 5.90
CA PHE A 84 6.27 13.90 5.92
C PHE A 84 7.67 13.61 5.38
N GLU A 85 8.23 12.43 5.71
CA GLU A 85 9.50 11.99 5.12
C GLU A 85 9.35 11.75 3.62
N PHE A 86 8.26 11.13 3.19
CA PHE A 86 7.99 10.86 1.78
C PHE A 86 7.95 12.14 0.94
N ILE A 87 7.24 13.17 1.43
CA ILE A 87 7.18 14.50 0.78
C ILE A 87 8.58 15.14 0.70
N GLU A 88 9.35 15.08 1.79
CA GLU A 88 10.70 15.64 1.83
C GLU A 88 11.65 14.93 0.86
N ALA A 89 11.57 13.60 0.80
CA ALA A 89 12.31 12.79 -0.15
C ALA A 89 11.93 13.08 -1.61
N GLY A 90 10.63 13.31 -1.90
CA GLY A 90 10.16 13.78 -3.20
C GLY A 90 10.82 15.11 -3.63
N LYS A 91 10.87 16.08 -2.70
CA LYS A 91 11.57 17.37 -2.92
C LYS A 91 13.05 17.18 -3.18
N ILE A 92 13.73 16.33 -2.41
CA ILE A 92 15.17 16.05 -2.57
C ILE A 92 15.46 15.49 -3.97
N LEU A 93 14.65 14.54 -4.44
CA LEU A 93 14.87 13.88 -5.73
C LEU A 93 14.38 14.68 -6.93
N ASN A 94 13.68 15.80 -6.69
CA ASN A 94 12.85 16.43 -7.69
C ASN A 94 12.01 15.35 -8.40
N MET A 95 11.22 14.62 -7.61
CA MET A 95 10.19 13.67 -8.07
C MET A 95 8.80 14.06 -7.57
N ALA A 96 7.78 13.97 -8.43
CA ALA A 96 6.43 14.35 -8.07
C ALA A 96 5.80 13.27 -7.18
N THR A 97 5.18 13.69 -6.08
CA THR A 97 4.61 12.78 -5.08
C THR A 97 3.14 13.07 -4.83
N THR A 98 2.41 12.03 -4.44
CA THR A 98 1.09 12.15 -3.80
C THR A 98 1.07 11.33 -2.52
N VAL A 99 0.14 11.63 -1.61
CA VAL A 99 0.09 11.00 -0.29
C VAL A 99 -1.30 10.50 0.03
N GLY A 100 -1.35 9.39 0.76
CA GLY A 100 -2.58 8.77 1.17
C GLY A 100 -2.39 7.74 2.28
N MET A 101 -3.48 7.06 2.60
CA MET A 101 -3.52 5.97 3.57
C MET A 101 -4.49 4.91 3.08
N GLU A 102 -4.09 3.64 3.11
CA GLU A 102 -5.01 2.52 2.92
C GLU A 102 -5.49 2.06 4.28
N LEU A 103 -6.77 1.79 4.46
CA LEU A 103 -7.29 1.31 5.74
C LEU A 103 -8.40 0.29 5.55
N ARG A 104 -8.65 -0.48 6.61
CA ARG A 104 -9.79 -1.40 6.66
C ARG A 104 -10.98 -0.73 7.30
N ILE A 105 -12.13 -0.78 6.64
CA ILE A 105 -13.39 -0.23 7.13
C ILE A 105 -14.42 -1.34 7.36
N ASP A 106 -15.32 -1.10 8.31
CA ASP A 106 -16.47 -1.95 8.56
C ASP A 106 -17.62 -1.60 7.60
N MET A 107 -18.06 -2.61 6.85
CA MET A 107 -19.16 -2.57 5.89
C MET A 107 -20.40 -3.33 6.41
N SER A 108 -20.40 -3.78 7.67
CA SER A 108 -21.50 -4.57 8.26
C SER A 108 -22.85 -3.84 8.30
N GLY A 109 -22.83 -2.49 8.26
CA GLY A 109 -24.02 -1.64 8.16
C GLY A 109 -24.59 -1.47 6.74
N THR A 110 -24.00 -2.11 5.73
CA THR A 110 -24.30 -1.88 4.31
C THR A 110 -25.00 -3.07 3.66
N SER A 111 -25.39 -2.93 2.39
CA SER A 111 -25.89 -4.05 1.57
C SER A 111 -24.84 -5.16 1.34
N LEU A 112 -23.57 -4.88 1.65
CA LEU A 112 -22.42 -5.78 1.43
C LEU A 112 -22.02 -6.59 2.69
N LYS A 113 -22.74 -6.45 3.81
CA LYS A 113 -22.36 -7.00 5.13
C LYS A 113 -21.97 -8.49 5.17
N ASP A 114 -22.62 -9.34 4.38
CA ASP A 114 -22.41 -10.80 4.36
C ASP A 114 -21.53 -11.27 3.19
N LYS A 115 -21.02 -10.31 2.40
CA LYS A 115 -20.21 -10.58 1.21
C LYS A 115 -18.74 -10.71 1.57
N ARG A 116 -18.04 -11.52 0.78
CA ARG A 116 -16.57 -11.53 0.73
C ARG A 116 -16.17 -10.36 -0.16
N ILE A 117 -15.89 -9.22 0.48
CA ILE A 117 -15.38 -8.01 -0.16
C ILE A 117 -13.87 -8.21 -0.42
N ASN A 118 -13.13 -7.22 -0.93
CA ASN A 118 -11.67 -7.23 -1.15
C ASN A 118 -10.77 -7.60 0.07
N ASN A 119 -11.34 -8.04 1.19
CA ASN A 119 -10.62 -8.64 2.30
C ASN A 119 -10.66 -10.19 2.22
N PRO A 120 -9.51 -10.85 1.99
CA PRO A 120 -9.45 -12.31 1.85
C PRO A 120 -9.80 -13.05 3.14
N ASP A 121 -9.52 -12.44 4.30
CA ASP A 121 -9.61 -13.08 5.60
C ASP A 121 -11.00 -12.93 6.21
N GLN A 122 -11.67 -11.78 6.02
CA GLN A 122 -12.95 -11.49 6.69
C GLN A 122 -14.04 -10.90 5.76
N LYS A 123 -15.28 -11.37 5.95
CA LYS A 123 -16.47 -10.83 5.27
C LYS A 123 -16.89 -9.50 5.90
N GLY A 124 -17.54 -8.63 5.14
CA GLY A 124 -18.06 -7.37 5.65
C GLY A 124 -16.98 -6.35 6.05
N ILE A 125 -15.71 -6.61 5.77
CA ILE A 125 -14.60 -5.65 5.93
C ILE A 125 -14.05 -5.34 4.55
N ALA A 126 -13.83 -4.05 4.26
CA ALA A 126 -13.25 -3.61 3.00
C ALA A 126 -11.91 -2.90 3.23
N TYR A 127 -10.94 -3.12 2.35
CA TYR A 127 -9.80 -2.23 2.17
C TYR A 127 -10.22 -1.03 1.30
N VAL A 128 -9.94 0.17 1.77
CA VAL A 128 -10.22 1.42 1.06
C VAL A 128 -9.01 2.32 1.13
N ALA A 129 -8.91 3.25 0.18
CA ALA A 129 -7.82 4.21 0.14
C ALA A 129 -8.35 5.63 0.33
N MET A 130 -7.67 6.39 1.17
CA MET A 130 -7.79 7.84 1.30
C MET A 130 -6.68 8.47 0.46
N HIS A 131 -7.00 8.87 -0.77
CA HIS A 131 -6.02 9.43 -1.70
C HIS A 131 -5.95 10.96 -1.64
N GLY A 132 -4.78 11.52 -1.94
CA GLY A 132 -4.60 12.95 -2.16
C GLY A 132 -4.84 13.80 -0.92
N ILE A 133 -4.42 13.32 0.25
CA ILE A 133 -4.66 14.01 1.52
C ILE A 133 -3.97 15.38 1.48
N PRO A 134 -4.70 16.50 1.62
CA PRO A 134 -4.09 17.82 1.66
C PRO A 134 -3.10 17.91 2.83
N HIS A 135 -1.89 18.44 2.61
CA HIS A 135 -0.81 18.34 3.60
C HIS A 135 -1.15 19.04 4.92
N THR A 136 -2.01 20.07 4.86
CA THR A 136 -2.53 20.78 6.05
C THR A 136 -3.45 19.93 6.91
N GLN A 137 -3.95 18.80 6.41
CA GLN A 137 -4.91 17.93 7.09
C GLN A 137 -4.30 16.64 7.64
N LEU A 138 -3.00 16.38 7.42
CA LEU A 138 -2.33 15.16 7.88
C LEU A 138 -2.48 14.91 9.39
N GLY A 139 -2.35 15.95 10.22
CA GLY A 139 -2.54 15.82 11.67
C GLY A 139 -3.98 15.45 12.09
N ARG A 140 -4.99 15.85 11.29
CA ARG A 140 -6.38 15.45 11.52
C ARG A 140 -6.60 13.97 11.18
N VAL A 141 -6.04 13.52 10.06
CA VAL A 141 -6.09 12.10 9.65
C VAL A 141 -5.33 11.21 10.64
N GLU A 142 -4.15 11.64 11.09
CA GLU A 142 -3.39 10.94 12.13
C GLU A 142 -4.20 10.79 13.43
N SER A 143 -4.85 11.86 13.87
CA SER A 143 -5.70 11.84 15.07
C SER A 143 -6.91 10.91 14.91
N PHE A 144 -7.50 10.86 13.71
CA PHE A 144 -8.62 9.98 13.39
C PHE A 144 -8.22 8.50 13.45
N ILE A 145 -7.06 8.13 12.89
CA ILE A 145 -6.69 6.72 12.76
C ILE A 145 -6.10 6.11 14.04
N LYS A 146 -5.49 6.94 14.90
CA LYS A 146 -4.83 6.51 16.15
C LYS A 146 -5.64 5.55 17.03
N PRO A 147 -6.92 5.80 17.40
CA PRO A 147 -7.68 4.86 18.22
C PRO A 147 -7.86 3.48 17.55
N TYR A 148 -7.92 3.43 16.23
CA TYR A 148 -8.03 2.16 15.48
C TYR A 148 -6.69 1.40 15.45
N GLN A 149 -5.56 2.11 15.41
CA GLN A 149 -4.23 1.51 15.58
C GLN A 149 -4.07 0.90 16.99
N GLU A 150 -4.55 1.58 18.02
CA GLU A 150 -4.54 1.08 19.40
C GLU A 150 -5.38 -0.20 19.55
N ALA A 151 -6.60 -0.19 18.99
CA ALA A 151 -7.46 -1.37 18.92
C ALA A 151 -6.79 -2.53 18.14
N ARG A 152 -6.08 -2.21 17.05
CA ARG A 152 -5.32 -3.19 16.27
C ARG A 152 -4.22 -3.84 17.09
N ASN A 153 -3.54 -3.09 17.95
CA ASN A 153 -2.51 -3.66 18.82
C ASN A 153 -3.07 -4.57 19.91
N ILE A 154 -4.28 -4.32 20.41
CA ILE A 154 -4.97 -5.27 21.29
C ILE A 154 -5.20 -6.60 20.57
N ARG A 155 -5.69 -6.55 19.33
CA ARG A 155 -5.89 -7.75 18.50
C ARG A 155 -4.57 -8.44 18.17
N ASN A 156 -3.54 -7.68 17.81
CA ASN A 156 -2.22 -8.22 17.48
C ASN A 156 -1.60 -8.97 18.68
N ARG A 157 -1.72 -8.45 19.90
CA ARG A 157 -1.27 -9.17 21.11
C ARG A 157 -1.98 -10.50 21.28
N ALA A 158 -3.29 -10.54 21.09
CA ALA A 158 -4.03 -11.79 21.15
C ALA A 158 -3.65 -12.77 20.01
N MET A 159 -3.34 -12.26 18.81
CA MET A 159 -2.82 -13.09 17.72
C MET A 159 -1.41 -13.63 18.02
N VAL A 160 -0.57 -12.90 18.75
CA VAL A 160 0.72 -13.39 19.24
C VAL A 160 0.54 -14.59 20.19
N GLU A 161 -0.44 -14.54 21.09
CA GLU A 161 -0.75 -15.68 21.96
C GLU A 161 -1.18 -16.92 21.15
N ASN A 162 -1.98 -16.74 20.10
CA ASN A 162 -2.33 -17.82 19.18
C ASN A 162 -1.10 -18.40 18.47
N ILE A 163 -0.18 -17.54 17.99
CA ILE A 163 1.09 -17.98 17.39
C ILE A 163 1.92 -18.78 18.41
N ASN A 164 2.05 -18.28 19.64
CA ASN A 164 2.78 -18.96 20.72
C ASN A 164 2.18 -20.32 21.05
N GLY A 165 0.84 -20.44 21.06
CA GLY A 165 0.15 -21.72 21.23
C GLY A 165 0.55 -22.78 20.18
N ILE A 166 0.91 -22.36 18.97
CA ILE A 166 1.38 -23.23 17.89
C ILE A 166 2.89 -23.50 18.01
N MET A 167 3.67 -22.46 18.31
CA MET A 167 5.12 -22.46 18.14
C MET A 167 5.91 -22.90 19.38
N ASN A 168 5.33 -22.82 20.59
CA ASN A 168 5.99 -23.14 21.85
C ASN A 168 6.55 -24.57 21.90
N LYS A 169 5.87 -25.54 21.30
CA LYS A 169 6.33 -26.94 21.24
C LYS A 169 7.64 -27.13 20.45
N TYR A 170 8.00 -26.16 19.62
CA TYR A 170 9.28 -26.11 18.90
C TYR A 170 10.32 -25.24 19.61
N GLY A 171 10.02 -24.73 20.81
CA GLY A 171 10.91 -23.81 21.53
C GLY A 171 10.93 -22.38 20.98
N ILE A 172 9.98 -22.01 20.12
CA ILE A 172 9.83 -20.64 19.60
C ILE A 172 8.67 -19.95 20.31
N SER A 173 8.93 -18.74 20.81
CA SER A 173 7.91 -17.83 21.34
C SER A 173 8.19 -16.40 20.88
N LEU A 174 7.11 -15.63 20.78
CA LEU A 174 7.10 -14.20 20.45
C LEU A 174 6.58 -13.40 21.64
N ASP A 175 7.25 -12.29 21.91
CA ASP A 175 6.81 -11.24 22.81
C ASP A 175 6.46 -10.01 21.98
N PHE A 176 5.24 -9.50 22.10
CA PHE A 176 4.79 -8.39 21.27
C PHE A 176 5.66 -7.13 21.43
N ASP A 177 6.04 -6.79 22.66
CA ASP A 177 6.79 -5.57 22.94
C ASP A 177 8.28 -5.70 22.62
N LYS A 178 8.85 -6.90 22.77
CA LYS A 178 10.29 -7.13 22.55
C LYS A 178 10.64 -7.57 21.14
N ASP A 179 9.75 -8.29 20.46
CA ASP A 179 10.03 -8.90 19.17
C ASP A 179 9.29 -8.21 18.02
N ILE A 180 8.10 -7.65 18.25
CA ILE A 180 7.26 -7.10 17.16
C ILE A 180 7.32 -5.57 17.10
N VAL A 181 7.20 -4.88 18.23
CA VAL A 181 7.30 -3.40 18.25
C VAL A 181 8.63 -2.91 17.64
N PRO A 182 9.81 -3.51 17.95
CA PRO A 182 11.09 -3.01 17.44
C PRO A 182 11.31 -3.17 15.93
N VAL A 183 10.59 -4.09 15.28
CA VAL A 183 10.64 -4.28 13.81
C VAL A 183 9.64 -3.41 13.06
N SER A 184 8.96 -2.48 13.77
CA SER A 184 7.95 -1.58 13.22
C SER A 184 8.29 -0.11 13.48
N MET A 185 7.59 0.80 12.79
CA MET A 185 7.66 2.24 13.06
C MET A 185 6.55 2.73 14.02
N ALA A 186 6.00 1.86 14.89
CA ALA A 186 4.91 2.24 15.78
C ALA A 186 5.23 3.41 16.73
N HIS A 187 6.51 3.56 17.10
CA HIS A 187 6.98 4.68 17.92
C HIS A 187 6.88 6.05 17.21
N ASP A 188 6.74 6.05 15.88
CA ASP A 188 6.66 7.24 15.03
C ASP A 188 5.36 7.25 14.20
N GLY A 189 4.26 6.72 14.75
CA GLY A 189 2.94 6.76 14.11
C GLY A 189 2.69 5.69 13.04
N GLY A 190 3.60 4.72 12.88
CA GLY A 190 3.38 3.54 12.04
C GLY A 190 2.39 2.54 12.63
N THR A 191 1.84 1.67 11.78
CA THR A 191 0.89 0.62 12.17
C THR A 191 1.56 -0.75 12.21
N ILE A 192 1.32 -1.52 13.27
CA ILE A 192 1.70 -2.93 13.34
C ILE A 192 0.61 -3.78 12.69
N THR A 193 1.04 -4.68 11.82
CA THR A 193 0.19 -5.53 10.99
C THR A 193 0.55 -7.00 11.21
N GLU A 194 -0.28 -7.90 10.72
CA GLU A 194 -0.03 -9.36 10.74
C GLU A 194 1.30 -9.72 10.06
N ARG A 195 1.76 -8.90 9.11
CA ARG A 195 3.05 -9.10 8.45
C ARG A 195 4.22 -8.88 9.41
N HIS A 196 4.12 -7.94 10.36
CA HIS A 196 5.15 -7.76 11.38
C HIS A 196 5.23 -8.96 12.33
N LEU A 197 4.08 -9.53 12.73
CA LEU A 197 4.02 -10.75 13.55
C LEU A 197 4.73 -11.91 12.83
N LEU A 198 4.44 -12.08 11.55
CA LEU A 198 5.04 -13.12 10.72
C LEU A 198 6.52 -12.85 10.42
N TYR A 199 6.94 -11.60 10.32
CA TYR A 199 8.34 -11.24 10.12
C TYR A 199 9.17 -11.57 11.36
N ALA A 200 8.70 -11.16 12.54
CA ALA A 200 9.34 -11.52 13.81
C ALA A 200 9.37 -13.05 14.01
N LEU A 201 8.31 -13.76 13.60
CA LEU A 201 8.30 -15.22 13.59
C LEU A 201 9.38 -15.79 12.66
N SER A 202 9.51 -15.25 11.45
CA SER A 202 10.57 -15.62 10.51
C SER A 202 11.96 -15.45 11.13
N GLU A 203 12.21 -14.33 11.81
CA GLU A 203 13.49 -14.08 12.50
C GLU A 203 13.75 -15.08 13.64
N LYS A 204 12.73 -15.44 14.44
CA LYS A 204 12.89 -16.47 15.50
C LYS A 204 13.17 -17.84 14.91
N ILE A 205 12.51 -18.20 13.81
CA ILE A 205 12.75 -19.46 13.11
C ILE A 205 14.20 -19.48 12.62
N THR A 206 14.64 -18.46 11.88
CA THR A 206 16.02 -18.43 11.34
C THR A 206 17.09 -18.37 12.43
N ALA A 207 16.81 -17.72 13.57
CA ALA A 207 17.71 -17.74 14.72
C ALA A 207 17.87 -19.16 15.32
N MET A 208 16.81 -19.96 15.32
CA MET A 208 16.82 -21.34 15.83
C MET A 208 17.45 -22.33 14.84
N THR A 209 17.06 -22.28 13.57
CA THR A 209 17.43 -23.28 12.56
C THR A 209 18.68 -22.91 11.77
N GLY A 210 18.98 -21.62 11.65
CA GLY A 210 19.85 -21.08 10.60
C GLY A 210 19.16 -21.04 9.23
N LYS A 211 19.75 -20.33 8.27
CA LYS A 211 19.25 -20.28 6.88
C LYS A 211 19.52 -21.61 6.13
N GLY A 212 18.94 -21.73 4.93
CA GLY A 212 19.17 -22.87 4.04
C GLY A 212 18.36 -24.13 4.40
N THR A 213 18.95 -25.29 4.13
CA THR A 213 18.30 -26.60 4.22
C THR A 213 17.67 -26.89 5.58
N LYS A 214 18.23 -26.39 6.68
CA LYS A 214 17.67 -26.59 8.03
C LYS A 214 16.32 -25.93 8.21
N THR A 215 16.17 -24.68 7.75
CA THR A 215 14.87 -24.00 7.75
C THR A 215 13.90 -24.70 6.80
N VAL A 216 14.33 -25.06 5.59
CA VAL A 216 13.47 -25.79 4.63
C VAL A 216 12.92 -27.08 5.27
N ASN A 217 13.78 -27.85 5.93
CA ASN A 217 13.37 -29.06 6.66
C ASN A 217 12.39 -28.76 7.79
N PHE A 218 12.62 -27.71 8.58
CA PHE A 218 11.70 -27.31 9.64
C PHE A 218 10.32 -26.94 9.09
N ILE A 219 10.26 -26.15 8.02
CA ILE A 219 9.00 -25.75 7.39
C ILE A 219 8.26 -26.97 6.82
N ARG A 220 8.95 -27.86 6.10
CA ARG A 220 8.31 -29.02 5.45
C ARG A 220 7.96 -30.14 6.42
N ASN A 221 8.84 -30.47 7.35
CA ASN A 221 8.74 -31.68 8.16
C ASN A 221 8.19 -31.41 9.57
N ASP A 222 8.47 -30.25 10.17
CA ASP A 222 7.99 -29.95 11.52
C ASP A 222 6.69 -29.14 11.48
N LEU A 223 6.63 -28.10 10.65
CA LEU A 223 5.41 -27.29 10.46
C LEU A 223 4.44 -27.89 9.43
N GLN A 224 4.87 -28.89 8.65
CA GLN A 224 4.06 -29.56 7.63
C GLN A 224 3.49 -28.57 6.59
N ILE A 225 4.27 -27.55 6.24
CA ILE A 225 3.91 -26.55 5.23
C ILE A 225 4.58 -26.93 3.90
N PRO A 226 3.80 -27.12 2.82
CA PRO A 226 4.36 -27.39 1.51
C PRO A 226 5.09 -26.16 0.97
N LEU A 227 6.20 -26.38 0.26
CA LEU A 227 6.94 -25.34 -0.43
C LEU A 227 6.84 -25.55 -1.94
N SER A 228 6.60 -24.46 -2.69
CA SER A 228 6.77 -24.48 -4.14
C SER A 228 8.26 -24.60 -4.49
N PRO A 229 8.63 -25.15 -5.65
CA PRO A 229 10.03 -25.26 -6.05
C PRO A 229 10.78 -23.92 -6.02
N LYS A 230 10.09 -22.82 -6.35
CA LYS A 230 10.64 -21.47 -6.32
C LYS A 230 10.95 -21.00 -4.90
N LEU A 231 10.01 -21.15 -3.97
CA LEU A 231 10.19 -20.74 -2.57
C LEU A 231 11.22 -21.63 -1.87
N GLU A 232 11.25 -22.93 -2.17
CA GLU A 232 12.29 -23.83 -1.67
C GLU A 232 13.68 -23.40 -2.14
N ALA A 233 13.84 -22.99 -3.40
CA ALA A 233 15.11 -22.48 -3.91
C ALA A 233 15.55 -21.20 -3.17
N TYR A 234 14.63 -20.26 -2.94
CA TYR A 234 14.93 -19.03 -2.19
C TYR A 234 15.29 -19.28 -0.72
N LEU A 235 14.64 -20.25 -0.07
CA LEU A 235 14.92 -20.60 1.33
C LEU A 235 16.10 -21.55 1.49
N SER A 236 16.57 -22.18 0.41
CA SER A 236 17.79 -22.99 0.40
C SER A 236 19.05 -22.14 0.23
N ASP A 237 18.94 -20.95 -0.37
CA ASP A 237 20.05 -20.01 -0.54
C ASP A 237 20.34 -19.24 0.75
N GLU A 238 21.43 -19.58 1.42
CA GLU A 238 21.90 -18.88 2.62
C GLU A 238 22.30 -17.42 2.35
N GLY A 239 22.68 -17.09 1.12
CA GLY A 239 23.07 -15.75 0.70
C GLY A 239 21.91 -14.86 0.27
N ASN A 240 20.67 -15.36 0.32
CA ASN A 240 19.48 -14.62 -0.10
C ASN A 240 19.27 -13.37 0.80
N PRO A 241 19.34 -12.14 0.24
CA PRO A 241 19.18 -10.91 1.01
C PRO A 241 17.74 -10.68 1.49
N PHE A 242 16.77 -11.43 0.97
CA PHE A 242 15.34 -11.28 1.28
C PHE A 242 14.77 -12.48 2.04
N TYR A 243 15.64 -13.30 2.65
CA TYR A 243 15.29 -14.58 3.26
C TYR A 243 14.08 -14.51 4.20
N GLU A 244 14.09 -13.59 5.16
CA GLU A 244 13.04 -13.43 6.15
C GLU A 244 11.71 -12.95 5.54
N TYR A 245 11.78 -12.15 4.46
CA TYR A 245 10.59 -11.74 3.69
C TYR A 245 10.00 -12.89 2.88
N ASP A 246 10.84 -13.75 2.28
CA ASP A 246 10.38 -14.94 1.57
C ASP A 246 9.76 -15.95 2.54
N LEU A 247 10.40 -16.15 3.70
CA LEU A 247 9.87 -17.01 4.75
C LEU A 247 8.53 -16.47 5.27
N LEU A 248 8.41 -15.16 5.52
CA LEU A 248 7.15 -14.53 5.86
C LEU A 248 6.08 -14.82 4.81
N GLY A 249 6.42 -14.76 3.52
CA GLY A 249 5.50 -15.07 2.44
C GLY A 249 4.92 -16.49 2.55
N VAL A 250 5.77 -17.48 2.86
CA VAL A 250 5.35 -18.86 3.13
C VAL A 250 4.41 -18.91 4.33
N LEU A 251 4.81 -18.33 5.47
CA LEU A 251 4.01 -18.38 6.70
C LEU A 251 2.66 -17.67 6.50
N LYS A 252 2.62 -16.56 5.76
CA LYS A 252 1.40 -15.82 5.45
C LYS A 252 0.38 -16.70 4.74
N SER A 253 0.80 -17.45 3.73
CA SER A 253 -0.10 -18.29 2.92
C SER A 253 -0.66 -19.52 3.65
N HIS A 254 -0.04 -19.93 4.76
CA HIS A 254 -0.37 -21.20 5.43
C HIS A 254 -0.71 -21.10 6.92
N MET A 255 -0.35 -20.00 7.59
CA MET A 255 -0.54 -19.83 9.03
C MET A 255 -1.56 -18.76 9.41
N VAL A 256 -1.87 -17.79 8.55
CA VAL A 256 -2.80 -16.69 8.89
C VAL A 256 -4.12 -17.23 9.42
N GLU A 257 -4.75 -18.16 8.71
CA GLU A 257 -6.02 -18.80 9.12
C GLU A 257 -5.96 -19.46 10.52
N LYS A 258 -4.76 -19.81 11.02
CA LYS A 258 -4.57 -20.48 12.33
C LYS A 258 -4.44 -19.53 13.52
N PHE A 259 -4.01 -18.29 13.29
CA PHE A 259 -3.83 -17.32 14.38
C PHE A 259 -4.74 -16.10 14.26
N TYR A 260 -5.34 -15.88 13.08
CA TYR A 260 -6.14 -14.71 12.79
C TYR A 260 -7.34 -14.58 13.73
N ILE A 261 -7.47 -13.40 14.33
CA ILE A 261 -8.66 -13.01 15.09
C ILE A 261 -9.42 -12.01 14.23
N PRO A 262 -10.75 -12.11 14.08
CA PRO A 262 -11.52 -11.16 13.28
C PRO A 262 -11.26 -9.69 13.66
N ALA A 263 -10.99 -8.87 12.64
CA ALA A 263 -10.88 -7.42 12.72
C ALA A 263 -12.26 -6.82 13.03
N THR A 264 -12.39 -6.08 14.13
CA THR A 264 -13.67 -5.49 14.56
C THR A 264 -13.46 -4.05 14.99
N SER A 265 -13.13 -3.81 16.26
CA SER A 265 -12.93 -2.46 16.83
C SER A 265 -11.81 -1.64 16.18
N GLU A 266 -10.92 -2.29 15.43
CA GLU A 266 -9.86 -1.66 14.64
C GLU A 266 -10.30 -1.18 13.24
N CYS A 267 -11.57 -1.39 12.87
CA CYS A 267 -12.11 -0.98 11.58
C CYS A 267 -13.13 0.15 11.78
N PRO A 268 -12.87 1.39 11.35
CA PRO A 268 -13.87 2.45 11.34
C PRO A 268 -15.11 2.04 10.51
N PRO A 269 -16.33 2.39 10.94
CA PRO A 269 -17.51 2.31 10.09
C PRO A 269 -17.31 3.12 8.80
N VAL A 270 -17.86 2.63 7.69
CA VAL A 270 -17.71 3.30 6.38
C VAL A 270 -18.17 4.75 6.39
N GLU A 271 -19.23 5.09 7.13
CA GLU A 271 -19.72 6.47 7.23
C GLU A 271 -18.70 7.40 7.88
N ALA A 272 -17.99 6.92 8.91
CA ALA A 272 -16.93 7.69 9.56
C ALA A 272 -15.74 7.91 8.61
N PHE A 273 -15.40 6.91 7.79
CA PHE A 273 -14.36 7.03 6.77
C PHE A 273 -14.74 8.05 5.68
N ILE A 274 -15.98 8.02 5.17
CA ILE A 274 -16.45 8.97 4.16
C ILE A 274 -16.47 10.40 4.74
N GLU A 275 -16.95 10.57 5.98
CA GLU A 275 -17.02 11.89 6.59
C GLU A 275 -15.63 12.49 6.80
N ILE A 276 -14.64 11.72 7.31
CA ILE A 276 -13.29 12.25 7.48
C ILE A 276 -12.65 12.63 6.13
N CYS A 277 -12.91 11.88 5.05
CA CYS A 277 -12.44 12.26 3.71
C CYS A 277 -13.05 13.58 3.26
N LYS A 278 -14.35 13.76 3.46
CA LYS A 278 -15.06 15.00 3.13
C LYS A 278 -14.53 16.19 3.92
N GLU A 279 -14.34 16.04 5.23
CA GLU A 279 -13.83 17.10 6.11
C GLU A 279 -12.40 17.53 5.77
N THR A 280 -11.56 16.56 5.35
CA THR A 280 -10.15 16.80 5.02
C THR A 280 -9.93 17.14 3.55
N GLY A 281 -10.95 17.03 2.70
CA GLY A 281 -10.83 17.18 1.26
C GLY A 281 -10.11 16.02 0.57
N ALA A 282 -9.80 14.93 1.28
CA ALA A 282 -9.22 13.73 0.70
C ALA A 282 -10.25 12.96 -0.14
N ILE A 283 -9.76 12.11 -1.05
CA ILE A 283 -10.60 11.36 -1.99
C ILE A 283 -10.86 9.95 -1.45
N PRO A 284 -12.11 9.59 -1.09
CA PRO A 284 -12.44 8.23 -0.70
C PRO A 284 -12.49 7.33 -1.93
N ALA A 285 -11.62 6.31 -1.96
CA ALA A 285 -11.52 5.35 -3.04
C ALA A 285 -11.74 3.91 -2.54
N TYR A 286 -12.51 3.14 -3.30
CA TYR A 286 -12.62 1.69 -3.08
C TYR A 286 -11.49 0.96 -3.81
N ALA A 287 -10.81 0.03 -3.13
CA ALA A 287 -9.71 -0.75 -3.73
C ALA A 287 -10.24 -2.04 -4.37
N TYR A 288 -10.52 -2.02 -5.67
CA TYR A 288 -11.02 -3.20 -6.37
C TYR A 288 -9.97 -4.32 -6.40
N LEU A 289 -10.36 -5.51 -5.93
CA LEU A 289 -9.50 -6.69 -5.94
C LEU A 289 -9.83 -7.64 -7.09
N GLY A 290 -11.12 -7.97 -7.27
CA GLY A 290 -11.61 -8.89 -8.30
C GLY A 290 -11.35 -10.37 -7.98
N ASP A 291 -12.10 -11.25 -8.61
CA ASP A 291 -11.99 -12.70 -8.43
C ASP A 291 -10.61 -13.21 -8.88
N VAL A 292 -10.06 -14.15 -8.11
CA VAL A 292 -8.83 -14.85 -8.45
C VAL A 292 -9.20 -16.26 -8.93
N GLY A 293 -9.07 -16.49 -10.24
CA GLY A 293 -9.21 -17.81 -10.87
C GLY A 293 -7.90 -18.60 -10.80
N ASP A 294 -7.16 -18.62 -11.91
CA ASP A 294 -5.78 -19.10 -11.95
C ASP A 294 -4.84 -17.91 -11.72
N SER A 295 -4.16 -17.87 -10.57
CA SER A 295 -3.21 -16.78 -10.32
C SER A 295 -2.08 -16.86 -11.36
N VAL A 296 -1.86 -15.79 -12.13
CA VAL A 296 -0.78 -15.69 -13.13
C VAL A 296 0.60 -15.93 -12.50
N THR A 297 0.73 -15.73 -11.18
CA THR A 297 1.96 -15.96 -10.40
C THR A 297 2.06 -17.33 -9.74
N GLY A 298 1.03 -18.20 -9.83
CA GLY A 298 1.00 -19.56 -9.26
C GLY A 298 0.86 -19.67 -7.73
N ASP A 299 0.76 -18.54 -7.01
CA ASP A 299 0.92 -18.49 -5.55
C ASP A 299 -0.38 -18.18 -4.78
N LYS A 300 -1.51 -17.91 -5.45
CA LYS A 300 -2.79 -17.59 -4.78
C LYS A 300 -3.86 -18.67 -5.00
N LYS A 301 -4.52 -19.07 -3.91
CA LYS A 301 -5.72 -19.92 -3.94
C LYS A 301 -6.80 -19.22 -4.77
N SER A 302 -7.53 -19.97 -5.60
CA SER A 302 -8.71 -19.43 -6.27
C SER A 302 -9.71 -18.97 -5.21
N GLN A 303 -10.19 -17.73 -5.34
CA GLN A 303 -11.07 -17.11 -4.36
C GLN A 303 -11.97 -16.09 -5.06
N LYS A 304 -13.25 -16.11 -4.69
CA LYS A 304 -14.24 -15.14 -5.15
C LYS A 304 -14.33 -13.94 -4.22
N PHE A 305 -14.51 -12.78 -4.83
CA PHE A 305 -14.62 -11.46 -4.22
C PHE A 305 -15.81 -10.72 -4.83
N GLU A 306 -15.61 -9.61 -5.53
CA GLU A 306 -16.68 -8.68 -5.91
C GLU A 306 -17.39 -9.00 -7.23
N ASP A 307 -16.78 -9.80 -8.12
CA ASP A 307 -17.20 -9.84 -9.53
C ASP A 307 -18.63 -10.35 -9.74
N ASP A 308 -19.07 -11.33 -8.94
CA ASP A 308 -20.43 -11.89 -9.00
C ASP A 308 -21.53 -10.87 -8.60
N TYR A 309 -21.17 -9.76 -7.95
CA TYR A 309 -22.11 -8.73 -7.48
C TYR A 309 -21.60 -7.30 -7.73
N ILE A 310 -20.77 -7.12 -8.76
CA ILE A 310 -20.08 -5.84 -9.00
C ILE A 310 -21.03 -4.66 -9.24
N ASP A 311 -22.20 -4.90 -9.84
CA ASP A 311 -23.20 -3.83 -10.02
C ASP A 311 -23.76 -3.36 -8.65
N LEU A 312 -24.07 -4.28 -7.75
CA LEU A 312 -24.47 -3.96 -6.36
C LEU A 312 -23.36 -3.23 -5.61
N LEU A 313 -22.10 -3.59 -5.83
CA LEU A 313 -20.97 -2.88 -5.24
C LEU A 313 -21.00 -1.41 -5.67
N PHE A 314 -21.08 -1.12 -6.98
CA PHE A 314 -21.04 0.27 -7.47
C PHE A 314 -22.25 1.11 -7.05
N GLU A 315 -23.44 0.52 -7.02
CA GLU A 315 -24.64 1.16 -6.44
C GLU A 315 -24.38 1.58 -4.99
N GLU A 316 -23.82 0.68 -4.19
CA GLU A 316 -23.54 0.93 -2.79
C GLU A 316 -22.40 1.95 -2.60
N LEU A 317 -21.34 1.89 -3.41
CA LEU A 317 -20.25 2.87 -3.38
C LEU A 317 -20.77 4.30 -3.67
N LYS A 318 -21.63 4.46 -4.69
CA LYS A 318 -22.25 5.75 -5.01
C LYS A 318 -23.15 6.23 -3.87
N ARG A 319 -23.97 5.34 -3.29
CA ARG A 319 -24.84 5.65 -2.16
C ARG A 319 -24.05 6.11 -0.93
N LEU A 320 -22.94 5.45 -0.64
CA LEU A 320 -22.08 5.75 0.51
C LEU A 320 -21.26 7.04 0.32
N GLY A 321 -21.05 7.49 -0.93
CA GLY A 321 -20.35 8.73 -1.23
C GLY A 321 -18.87 8.55 -1.58
N PHE A 322 -18.46 7.35 -1.97
CA PHE A 322 -17.15 7.15 -2.61
C PHE A 322 -17.06 8.02 -3.88
N LYS A 323 -15.85 8.47 -4.18
CA LYS A 323 -15.56 9.33 -5.34
C LYS A 323 -14.67 8.64 -6.36
N ALA A 324 -14.04 7.54 -5.97
CA ALA A 324 -13.04 6.87 -6.78
C ALA A 324 -13.06 5.35 -6.60
N VAL A 325 -12.50 4.68 -7.60
CA VAL A 325 -12.09 3.28 -7.52
C VAL A 325 -10.61 3.20 -7.90
N THR A 326 -9.81 2.56 -7.04
CA THR A 326 -8.41 2.26 -7.31
C THR A 326 -8.27 0.78 -7.66
N TYR A 327 -7.45 0.47 -8.66
CA TYR A 327 -7.23 -0.90 -9.12
C TYR A 327 -5.83 -1.09 -9.70
N MET A 328 -5.45 -2.36 -9.88
CA MET A 328 -4.11 -2.78 -10.32
C MET A 328 -4.20 -3.41 -11.72
N PRO A 329 -3.82 -2.69 -12.78
CA PRO A 329 -3.78 -3.26 -14.13
C PRO A 329 -3.00 -4.57 -14.24
N SER A 330 -1.98 -4.78 -13.39
CA SER A 330 -1.18 -6.01 -13.39
C SER A 330 -1.85 -7.24 -12.75
N ARG A 331 -2.93 -7.06 -11.97
CA ARG A 331 -3.54 -8.14 -11.15
C ARG A 331 -4.87 -8.65 -11.67
N ASN A 332 -5.51 -7.95 -12.60
CA ASN A 332 -6.84 -8.27 -13.10
C ASN A 332 -6.82 -8.61 -14.59
N THR A 333 -7.81 -9.38 -15.05
CA THR A 333 -8.01 -9.67 -16.47
C THR A 333 -8.50 -8.41 -17.20
N LYS A 334 -8.35 -8.38 -18.53
CA LYS A 334 -8.87 -7.25 -19.33
C LYS A 334 -10.40 -7.16 -19.24
N GLU A 335 -11.08 -8.30 -19.15
CA GLU A 335 -12.52 -8.38 -19.02
C GLU A 335 -13.01 -7.76 -17.70
N GLN A 336 -12.35 -8.11 -16.58
CA GLN A 336 -12.60 -7.50 -15.26
C GLN A 336 -12.42 -5.97 -15.34
N LEU A 337 -11.27 -5.53 -15.85
CA LEU A 337 -10.92 -4.10 -15.89
C LEU A 337 -11.86 -3.31 -16.81
N ARG A 338 -12.30 -3.86 -17.94
CA ARG A 338 -13.30 -3.20 -18.81
C ARG A 338 -14.63 -3.00 -18.10
N LYS A 339 -15.09 -4.01 -17.35
CA LYS A 339 -16.34 -3.91 -16.57
C LYS A 339 -16.21 -2.86 -15.45
N VAL A 340 -15.09 -2.85 -14.72
CA VAL A 340 -14.79 -1.82 -13.71
C VAL A 340 -14.76 -0.43 -14.33
N LYS A 341 -14.07 -0.25 -15.45
CA LYS A 341 -13.98 1.04 -16.15
C LYS A 341 -15.34 1.55 -16.61
N ALA A 342 -16.15 0.69 -17.24
CA ALA A 342 -17.50 1.05 -17.68
C ALA A 342 -18.40 1.48 -16.49
N LEU A 343 -18.31 0.77 -15.36
CA LEU A 343 -19.04 1.16 -14.15
C LEU A 343 -18.50 2.45 -13.54
N CYS A 344 -17.19 2.71 -13.61
CA CYS A 344 -16.64 3.98 -13.18
C CYS A 344 -17.17 5.14 -14.03
N GLU A 345 -17.32 4.95 -15.34
CA GLU A 345 -17.92 5.94 -16.24
C GLU A 345 -19.40 6.16 -15.91
N GLU A 346 -20.18 5.08 -15.73
CA GLU A 346 -21.62 5.14 -15.40
C GLU A 346 -21.90 5.86 -14.07
N TYR A 347 -21.09 5.59 -13.05
CA TYR A 347 -21.29 6.16 -11.70
C TYR A 347 -20.47 7.43 -11.44
N GLU A 348 -19.75 7.93 -12.44
CA GLU A 348 -18.86 9.10 -12.37
C GLU A 348 -17.77 8.96 -11.29
N MET A 349 -17.15 7.78 -11.23
CA MET A 349 -16.08 7.46 -10.28
C MET A 349 -14.71 7.71 -10.91
N PHE A 350 -13.87 8.44 -10.17
CA PHE A 350 -12.48 8.69 -10.55
C PHE A 350 -11.65 7.41 -10.50
N GLN A 351 -10.91 7.12 -11.57
CA GLN A 351 -10.14 5.88 -11.71
C GLN A 351 -8.68 6.12 -11.34
N ILE A 352 -8.15 5.39 -10.36
CA ILE A 352 -6.78 5.55 -9.86
C ILE A 352 -5.99 4.26 -10.10
N SER A 353 -4.74 4.39 -10.55
CA SER A 353 -3.80 3.26 -10.55
C SER A 353 -3.11 3.17 -9.20
N GLY A 354 -3.13 1.98 -8.61
CA GLY A 354 -2.44 1.69 -7.35
C GLY A 354 -1.72 0.36 -7.39
N GLU A 355 -0.48 0.33 -7.91
CA GLU A 355 0.32 -0.90 -7.95
C GLU A 355 0.97 -1.14 -6.58
N ASP A 356 0.30 -1.95 -5.74
CA ASP A 356 0.66 -2.27 -4.35
C ASP A 356 2.07 -2.87 -4.22
N ILE A 357 3.05 -2.00 -3.92
CA ILE A 357 4.45 -2.35 -3.63
C ILE A 357 4.63 -2.54 -2.12
N ASN A 358 4.87 -3.78 -1.69
CA ASN A 358 5.08 -4.16 -0.29
C ASN A 358 6.08 -5.31 -0.04
N THR A 359 6.75 -5.82 -1.09
CA THR A 359 7.77 -6.88 -0.97
C THR A 359 9.03 -6.53 -1.79
N PRO A 360 10.23 -6.95 -1.34
CA PRO A 360 11.47 -6.61 -2.03
C PRO A 360 11.62 -7.17 -3.45
N ARG A 361 10.78 -8.14 -3.83
CA ARG A 361 10.82 -8.79 -5.14
C ARG A 361 9.87 -8.17 -6.17
N GLN A 362 9.04 -7.22 -5.77
CA GLN A 362 8.15 -6.51 -6.69
C GLN A 362 8.92 -5.47 -7.52
N LYS A 363 8.52 -5.33 -8.78
CA LYS A 363 9.00 -4.24 -9.63
C LYS A 363 8.20 -2.98 -9.33
N PHE A 364 8.87 -1.85 -9.27
CA PHE A 364 8.21 -0.54 -9.11
C PHE A 364 7.45 -0.10 -10.37
N ILE A 365 7.94 -0.49 -11.56
CA ILE A 365 7.27 -0.21 -12.83
C ILE A 365 6.16 -1.23 -13.11
N CYS A 366 5.02 -0.75 -13.58
CA CYS A 366 3.94 -1.58 -14.08
C CYS A 366 3.87 -1.51 -15.61
N GLU A 367 4.37 -2.56 -16.26
CA GLU A 367 4.37 -2.71 -17.72
C GLU A 367 2.95 -2.69 -18.32
N ALA A 368 1.92 -3.06 -17.54
CA ALA A 368 0.54 -3.03 -18.02
C ALA A 368 0.09 -1.61 -18.39
N LEU A 369 0.64 -0.56 -17.77
CA LEU A 369 0.33 0.84 -18.09
C LEU A 369 0.66 1.25 -19.53
N LYS A 370 1.48 0.47 -20.25
CA LYS A 370 1.78 0.68 -21.67
C LYS A 370 0.56 0.44 -22.57
N ASP A 371 -0.43 -0.33 -22.10
CA ASP A 371 -1.66 -0.51 -22.85
C ASP A 371 -2.39 0.85 -22.96
N PRO A 372 -2.69 1.35 -24.18
CA PRO A 372 -3.39 2.61 -24.36
C PRO A 372 -4.72 2.71 -23.60
N GLU A 373 -5.37 1.58 -23.30
CA GLU A 373 -6.60 1.49 -22.49
C GLU A 373 -6.42 2.01 -21.04
N PHE A 374 -5.17 2.09 -20.55
CA PHE A 374 -4.83 2.59 -19.22
C PHE A 374 -4.17 3.97 -19.21
N LYS A 375 -4.11 4.66 -20.36
CA LYS A 375 -3.59 6.03 -20.43
C LYS A 375 -4.31 6.98 -19.45
N ASN A 376 -5.61 6.76 -19.22
CA ASN A 376 -6.40 7.55 -18.28
C ASN A 376 -5.83 7.50 -16.84
N LEU A 377 -5.15 6.42 -16.46
CA LEU A 377 -4.56 6.26 -15.13
C LEU A 377 -3.33 7.14 -14.91
N THR A 378 -2.54 7.38 -15.97
CA THR A 378 -1.45 8.36 -15.93
C THR A 378 -1.99 9.78 -15.76
N ASP A 379 -3.05 10.13 -16.49
CA ASP A 379 -3.71 11.43 -16.37
C ASP A 379 -4.33 11.62 -14.98
N ALA A 380 -4.99 10.59 -14.46
CA ALA A 380 -5.54 10.56 -13.11
C ALA A 380 -4.46 10.74 -12.04
N THR A 381 -3.29 10.12 -12.20
CA THR A 381 -2.17 10.28 -11.28
C THR A 381 -1.74 11.74 -11.17
N TRP A 382 -1.56 12.42 -12.31
CA TRP A 382 -1.23 13.85 -12.30
C TRP A 382 -2.37 14.71 -11.75
N ALA A 383 -3.63 14.34 -12.02
CA ALA A 383 -4.78 15.03 -11.43
C ALA A 383 -4.80 14.88 -9.90
N LEU A 384 -4.45 13.71 -9.38
CA LEU A 384 -4.38 13.46 -7.94
C LEU A 384 -3.33 14.36 -7.26
N ILE A 385 -2.15 14.47 -7.85
CA ILE A 385 -1.08 15.39 -7.38
C ILE A 385 -1.56 16.84 -7.44
N GLY A 386 -2.26 17.22 -8.52
CA GLY A 386 -2.76 18.58 -8.70
C GLY A 386 -3.87 18.95 -7.72
N HIS A 387 -4.73 17.97 -7.42
CA HIS A 387 -5.73 18.07 -6.37
C HIS A 387 -5.07 18.32 -5.03
N GLU A 388 -4.07 17.53 -4.67
CA GLU A 388 -3.35 17.64 -3.40
C GLU A 388 -2.70 19.03 -3.25
N ILE A 389 -2.06 19.55 -4.31
CA ILE A 389 -1.50 20.90 -4.34
C ILE A 389 -2.59 21.96 -4.11
N ALA A 390 -3.69 21.90 -4.88
CA ALA A 390 -4.75 22.90 -4.82
C ALA A 390 -5.49 22.89 -3.47
N ALA A 391 -5.80 21.71 -2.96
CA ALA A 391 -6.51 21.51 -1.70
C ALA A 391 -5.64 21.83 -0.48
N THR A 392 -4.31 21.65 -0.59
CA THR A 392 -3.38 22.08 0.46
C THR A 392 -3.37 23.61 0.61
N GLU A 393 -3.52 24.34 -0.49
CA GLU A 393 -3.64 25.81 -0.48
C GLU A 393 -5.00 26.26 0.07
N ASP A 394 -6.10 25.63 -0.37
CA ASP A 394 -7.47 25.92 0.10
C ASP A 394 -8.36 24.70 -0.13
N LEU A 395 -9.01 24.19 0.93
CA LEU A 395 -9.87 23.00 0.84
C LEU A 395 -11.07 23.20 -0.11
N ARG A 396 -11.53 24.44 -0.33
CA ARG A 396 -12.56 24.76 -1.33
C ARG A 396 -12.09 24.52 -2.77
N ARG A 397 -10.79 24.26 -2.96
CA ARG A 397 -10.19 23.87 -4.25
C ARG A 397 -9.87 22.38 -4.30
N ALA A 398 -10.44 21.58 -3.39
CA ALA A 398 -10.40 20.13 -3.47
C ALA A 398 -11.21 19.63 -4.68
N MET A 399 -10.77 18.53 -5.29
CA MET A 399 -11.34 18.01 -6.54
C MET A 399 -12.83 17.72 -6.43
N PHE A 400 -13.30 17.28 -5.26
CA PHE A 400 -14.71 16.98 -4.99
C PHE A 400 -15.32 17.92 -3.94
N SER A 401 -14.87 19.19 -3.92
CA SER A 401 -15.49 20.27 -3.15
C SER A 401 -16.75 20.80 -3.83
N GLU A 402 -17.63 21.45 -3.06
CA GLU A 402 -18.83 22.11 -3.60
C GLU A 402 -18.50 23.20 -4.64
N GLU A 403 -17.38 23.92 -4.46
CA GLU A 403 -16.92 24.91 -5.42
C GLU A 403 -16.44 24.26 -6.72
N SER A 404 -15.73 23.13 -6.65
CA SER A 404 -15.36 22.40 -7.87
C SER A 404 -16.58 21.83 -8.58
N ASP A 405 -17.59 21.37 -7.85
CA ASP A 405 -18.85 20.89 -8.43
C ASP A 405 -19.64 22.00 -9.15
N LYS A 406 -19.47 23.27 -8.75
CA LYS A 406 -20.07 24.44 -9.44
C LYS A 406 -19.31 24.83 -10.71
N ILE A 407 -18.03 24.46 -10.83
CA ILE A 407 -17.17 24.83 -11.96
C ILE A 407 -17.19 23.74 -13.03
N PHE A 408 -17.11 22.47 -12.63
CA PHE A 408 -16.97 21.33 -13.53
C PHE A 408 -18.21 20.45 -13.47
N MET A 409 -18.94 20.40 -14.58
CA MET A 409 -20.05 19.46 -14.76
C MET A 409 -19.56 18.06 -15.14
N ASP A 410 -18.39 17.97 -15.77
CA ASP A 410 -17.82 16.73 -16.30
C ASP A 410 -16.56 16.32 -15.52
N LEU A 411 -16.41 15.01 -15.27
CA LEU A 411 -15.28 14.47 -14.52
C LEU A 411 -13.97 14.54 -15.32
N ASP A 412 -14.01 14.36 -16.64
CA ASP A 412 -12.79 14.43 -17.47
C ASP A 412 -12.25 15.87 -17.54
N GLU A 413 -13.12 16.88 -17.67
CA GLU A 413 -12.73 18.29 -17.56
C GLU A 413 -12.04 18.59 -16.22
N ARG A 414 -12.59 18.06 -15.14
CA ARG A 414 -12.04 18.17 -13.78
C ARG A 414 -10.66 17.52 -13.70
N ILE A 415 -10.50 16.29 -14.21
CA ILE A 415 -9.21 15.58 -14.26
C ILE A 415 -8.17 16.42 -15.01
N GLN A 416 -8.50 16.94 -16.19
CA GLN A 416 -7.57 17.76 -16.97
C GLN A 416 -7.20 19.06 -16.26
N TYR A 417 -8.14 19.70 -15.56
CA TYR A 417 -7.86 20.90 -14.76
C TYR A 417 -6.80 20.63 -13.69
N TYR A 418 -7.00 19.60 -12.85
CA TYR A 418 -6.05 19.29 -11.78
C TYR A 418 -4.72 18.76 -12.33
N LYS A 419 -4.72 17.94 -13.38
CA LYS A 419 -3.49 17.53 -14.09
C LYS A 419 -2.67 18.74 -14.56
N ASN A 420 -3.34 19.77 -15.07
CA ASN A 420 -2.69 21.00 -15.49
C ASN A 420 -2.07 21.78 -14.32
N ILE A 421 -2.67 21.74 -13.12
CA ILE A 421 -2.05 22.30 -11.91
C ILE A 421 -0.73 21.57 -11.62
N ALA A 422 -0.78 20.24 -11.51
CA ALA A 422 0.40 19.44 -11.18
C ALA A 422 1.53 19.64 -12.19
N THR A 423 1.24 19.47 -13.48
CA THR A 423 2.26 19.55 -14.54
C THR A 423 2.85 20.96 -14.69
N LYS A 424 2.09 22.03 -14.41
CA LYS A 424 2.62 23.41 -14.40
C LYS A 424 3.53 23.66 -13.21
N THR A 425 3.13 23.23 -12.01
CA THR A 425 3.96 23.34 -10.81
C THR A 425 5.25 22.53 -10.99
N TRP A 426 5.11 21.28 -11.43
CA TRP A 426 6.22 20.38 -11.70
C TRP A 426 7.24 20.95 -12.68
N ARG A 427 6.78 21.49 -13.81
CA ARG A 427 7.68 22.08 -14.83
C ARG A 427 8.37 23.34 -14.33
N ARG A 428 7.74 24.14 -13.46
CA ARG A 428 8.37 25.34 -12.86
C ARG A 428 9.50 24.97 -11.90
N GLU A 429 9.39 23.85 -11.19
CA GLU A 429 10.40 23.38 -10.23
C GLU A 429 11.61 22.70 -10.90
N ARG A 430 11.57 22.44 -12.22
CA ARG A 430 12.69 21.91 -13.00
C ARG A 430 13.53 22.98 -13.71
N VAL A 431 13.07 24.23 -13.74
CA VAL A 431 13.75 25.40 -14.31
C VAL A 431 14.36 26.20 -13.17
#